data_AF-A0A947UWV5-F1
#
_entry.id   AF-A0A947UWV5-F1
#
_cell.length_a   1.000
_cell.length_b   1.000
_cell.length_c   1.000
_cell.angle_alpha   90.00
_cell.angle_beta   90.00
_cell.angle_gamma   90.00
#
_symmetry.space_group_name_H-M   'P 1'
#
loop_
_entity.id
_entity.type
_entity.pdbx_description
1 polymer ?
#
loop_
_entity_poly.entity_id
_entity_poly.type
_entity_poly.pdbx_seq_one_letter_code
_entity_poly.pdbx_strand_id
1 'polypeptide(L)'
;MLRALLALSLVVQPVVAADLPDLGEVSRQYFSDQEEQALGRAIMRDVYADPRYLDDPEIETYLNQLGYKLVSVSTRNQREFIFFVVDDP
;
A
#
# COMPACT_ATOMS: atom_id res chain seq x y z
N MET A 1 -13.55 -43.79 -32.04
CA MET A 1 -14.16 -42.63 -31.37
C MET A 1 -13.93 -42.65 -29.85
N LEU A 2 -14.21 -43.76 -29.14
CA LEU A 2 -14.03 -43.86 -27.69
C LEU A 2 -12.56 -43.78 -27.20
N ARG A 3 -11.61 -44.28 -27.98
CA ARG A 3 -10.16 -44.25 -27.66
C ARG A 3 -9.52 -42.86 -27.72
N ALA A 4 -10.02 -41.98 -28.57
CA ALA A 4 -9.51 -40.60 -28.68
C ALA A 4 -9.97 -39.74 -27.49
N LEU A 5 -11.18 -40.01 -26.97
CA LEU A 5 -11.71 -39.35 -25.77
C LEU A 5 -10.90 -39.70 -24.51
N LEU A 6 -10.46 -40.96 -24.40
CA LEU A 6 -9.67 -41.47 -23.28
C LEU A 6 -8.22 -40.92 -23.26
N ALA A 7 -7.66 -40.63 -24.43
CA ALA A 7 -6.34 -40.04 -24.55
C ALA A 7 -6.33 -38.55 -24.17
N LEU A 8 -7.44 -37.85 -24.38
CA LEU A 8 -7.57 -36.42 -24.07
C LEU A 8 -7.70 -36.17 -22.55
N SER A 9 -8.27 -37.11 -21.80
CA SER A 9 -8.40 -36.98 -20.34
C SER A 9 -7.08 -37.15 -19.58
N LEU A 10 -6.02 -37.69 -20.19
CA LEU A 10 -4.71 -37.85 -19.54
C LEU A 10 -3.84 -36.58 -19.55
N VAL A 11 -4.23 -35.55 -20.30
CA VAL A 11 -3.44 -34.32 -20.46
C VAL A 11 -3.87 -33.23 -19.46
N VAL A 12 -5.04 -33.38 -18.82
CA VAL A 12 -5.53 -32.43 -17.82
C VAL A 12 -5.00 -32.83 -16.45
N GLN A 13 -3.75 -32.48 -16.17
CA GLN A 13 -3.24 -32.46 -14.80
C GLN A 13 -3.93 -31.31 -14.06
N PRO A 14 -4.59 -31.53 -12.91
CA PRO A 14 -5.01 -30.42 -12.07
C PRO A 14 -3.74 -29.76 -11.54
N VAL A 15 -3.40 -28.58 -12.06
CA VAL A 15 -2.51 -27.66 -11.37
C VAL A 15 -3.24 -27.26 -10.09
N VAL A 16 -2.94 -27.99 -9.02
CA VAL A 16 -3.22 -27.54 -7.66
C VAL A 16 -2.26 -26.39 -7.45
N ALA A 17 -2.78 -25.17 -7.47
CA ALA A 17 -2.04 -24.03 -6.96
C ALA A 17 -1.65 -24.39 -5.53
N ALA A 18 -0.35 -24.63 -5.30
CA ALA A 18 0.18 -24.73 -3.95
C ALA A 18 -0.29 -23.49 -3.21
N ASP A 19 -0.90 -23.68 -2.04
CA ASP A 19 -1.23 -22.61 -1.09
C ASP A 19 -0.01 -21.68 -1.02
N LEU A 20 -0.08 -20.58 -1.79
CA LEU A 20 0.91 -19.53 -1.64
C LEU A 20 0.71 -19.06 -0.20
N PRO A 21 1.79 -18.93 0.58
CA PRO A 21 1.66 -18.32 1.90
C PRO A 21 0.95 -16.98 1.70
N ASP A 22 -0.10 -16.74 2.49
CA ASP A 22 -0.78 -15.44 2.49
C ASP A 22 0.23 -14.39 2.93
N LEU A 23 0.86 -13.73 1.95
CA LEU A 23 1.78 -12.62 2.17
C LEU A 23 1.04 -11.38 2.71
N GLY A 24 -0.28 -11.45 2.88
CA GLY A 24 -1.16 -10.35 3.24
C GLY A 24 -1.55 -10.26 4.72
N GLU A 25 -1.18 -11.22 5.58
CA GLU A 25 -1.70 -11.24 6.96
C GLU A 25 -0.68 -11.33 8.10
N VAL A 26 0.63 -11.15 7.86
CA VAL A 26 1.62 -11.18 8.96
C VAL A 26 1.84 -9.85 9.69
N SER A 27 1.08 -8.77 9.40
CA SER A 27 1.32 -7.45 10.02
C SER A 27 0.21 -6.95 10.94
N ARG A 28 -0.84 -7.74 11.22
CA ARG A 28 -2.09 -7.21 11.81
C ARG A 28 -2.12 -7.13 13.35
N GLN A 29 -0.98 -7.08 14.05
CA GLN A 29 -0.98 -7.18 15.52
C GLN A 29 -0.03 -6.23 16.26
N TYR A 30 -0.08 -4.91 16.02
CA TYR A 30 0.71 -4.01 16.89
C TYR A 30 0.00 -2.74 17.39
N PHE A 31 -0.92 -2.13 16.62
CA PHE A 31 -1.57 -0.89 17.05
C PHE A 31 -3.08 -0.90 16.76
N SER A 32 -3.84 -0.34 17.68
CA SER A 32 -5.22 0.10 17.45
C SER A 32 -5.26 1.34 16.56
N ASP A 33 -6.40 1.61 15.91
CA ASP A 33 -6.57 2.81 15.07
C ASP A 33 -6.25 4.11 15.82
N GLN A 34 -6.57 4.18 17.12
CA GLN A 34 -6.28 5.34 17.96
C GLN A 34 -4.77 5.51 18.21
N GLU A 35 -4.06 4.41 18.43
CA GLU A 35 -2.60 4.41 18.59
C GLU A 35 -1.90 4.79 17.29
N GLU A 36 -2.36 4.29 16.14
CA GLU A 36 -1.84 4.70 14.82
C GLU A 36 -2.01 6.21 14.60
N GLN A 37 -3.19 6.76 14.91
CA GLN A 37 -3.44 8.20 14.80
C GLN A 37 -2.57 9.02 15.74
N ALA A 38 -2.40 8.56 16.99
CA ALA A 38 -1.54 9.24 17.97
C ALA A 38 -0.08 9.23 17.53
N LEU A 39 0.40 8.09 17.02
CA LEU A 39 1.74 7.94 16.47
C LEU A 39 1.94 8.84 15.25
N GLY A 40 0.98 8.87 14.32
CA GLY A 40 1.02 9.75 13.15
C GLY A 40 1.14 11.23 13.53
N ARG A 41 0.36 11.69 14.52
CA ARG A 41 0.48 13.07 15.03
C ARG A 41 1.86 13.35 15.65
N ALA A 42 2.41 12.40 16.39
CA ALA A 42 3.74 12.55 16.99
C ALA A 42 4.83 12.66 15.90
N ILE A 43 4.77 11.80 14.89
CA ILE A 43 5.67 11.84 13.73
C ILE A 43 5.56 13.19 13.01
N MET A 44 4.34 13.65 12.70
CA MET A 44 4.15 14.91 11.99
C MET A 44 4.64 16.11 12.78
N ARG A 45 4.52 16.10 14.11
CA ARG A 45 5.09 17.15 14.96
C ARG A 45 6.62 17.21 14.82
N ASP A 46 7.27 16.05 14.76
CA ASP A 46 8.73 15.99 14.63
C ASP A 46 9.15 16.40 13.20
N VAL A 47 8.37 16.03 12.18
CA VAL A 47 8.56 16.48 10.78
C VAL A 47 8.50 18.01 10.68
N TYR A 48 7.46 18.64 11.23
CA TYR A 48 7.32 20.11 11.20
C TYR A 48 8.39 20.85 12.02
N ALA A 49 9.08 20.15 12.92
CA ALA A 49 10.19 20.70 13.69
C ALA A 49 11.56 20.51 12.99
N ASP A 50 11.67 19.68 11.96
CA ASP A 50 12.91 19.47 11.21
C ASP A 50 13.21 20.72 10.36
N PRO A 51 14.40 21.35 10.49
CA PRO A 51 14.79 22.49 9.66
C PRO A 51 14.83 22.21 8.16
N ARG A 52 14.86 20.93 7.75
CA ARG A 52 14.82 20.51 6.35
C ARG A 52 13.40 20.39 5.82
N TYR A 53 12.36 20.55 6.65
CA TYR A 53 10.99 20.63 6.16
C TYR A 53 10.87 21.81 5.19
N LEU A 54 10.39 21.54 3.96
CA LEU A 54 10.22 22.56 2.94
C LEU A 54 8.77 23.07 2.95
N ASP A 55 8.58 24.26 3.48
CA ASP A 55 7.29 24.99 3.53
C ASP A 55 7.11 25.86 2.28
N ASP A 56 6.87 25.22 1.13
CA ASP A 56 6.58 25.90 -0.14
C ASP A 56 5.14 25.56 -0.62
N PRO A 57 4.22 26.55 -0.63
CA PRO A 57 2.82 26.31 -0.98
C PRO A 57 2.59 25.77 -2.41
N GLU A 58 3.45 26.12 -3.37
CA GLU A 58 3.32 25.66 -4.75
C GLU A 58 3.71 24.19 -4.86
N ILE A 59 4.84 23.82 -4.26
CA ILE A 59 5.33 22.44 -4.23
C ILE A 59 4.36 21.55 -3.43
N GLU A 60 3.90 22.01 -2.27
CA GLU A 60 2.92 21.29 -1.45
C GLU A 60 1.62 21.04 -2.23
N THR A 61 1.12 22.04 -2.96
CA THR A 61 -0.09 21.90 -3.78
C THR A 61 0.10 20.84 -4.86
N TYR A 62 1.22 20.89 -5.58
CA TYR A 62 1.53 19.91 -6.61
C TYR A 62 1.67 18.49 -6.04
N LEU A 63 2.42 18.35 -4.93
CA LEU A 63 2.64 17.06 -4.29
C LEU A 63 1.34 16.45 -3.79
N ASN A 64 0.46 17.25 -3.16
CA ASN A 64 -0.84 16.78 -2.71
C ASN A 64 -1.70 16.32 -3.89
N GLN A 65 -1.76 17.08 -4.98
CA GLN A 65 -2.52 16.68 -6.17
C GLN A 65 -2.02 15.35 -6.75
N LEU A 66 -0.70 15.18 -6.85
CA LEU A 66 -0.08 13.94 -7.32
C LEU A 66 -0.37 12.78 -6.35
N GLY A 67 -0.16 13.01 -5.07
CA GLY A 67 -0.39 12.03 -4.00
C GLY A 67 -1.84 11.52 -4.00
N TYR A 68 -2.81 12.42 -4.02
CA TYR A 68 -4.23 12.03 -4.05
C TYR A 68 -4.64 11.37 -5.36
N LYS A 69 -4.04 11.75 -6.49
CA LYS A 69 -4.22 11.03 -7.76
C LYS A 69 -3.76 9.57 -7.63
N LEU A 70 -2.63 9.30 -6.98
CA LEU A 70 -2.13 7.94 -6.74
C LEU A 70 -2.98 7.17 -5.73
N VAL A 71 -3.39 7.81 -4.64
CA VAL A 71 -4.28 7.20 -3.62
C VAL A 71 -5.63 6.81 -4.23
N SER A 72 -6.15 7.59 -5.17
CA SER A 72 -7.46 7.33 -5.79
C SER A 72 -7.57 5.98 -6.49
N VAL A 73 -6.44 5.42 -6.95
CA VAL A 73 -6.38 4.10 -7.63
C VAL A 73 -5.90 2.97 -6.71
N SER A 74 -5.63 3.26 -5.43
CA SER A 74 -5.20 2.28 -4.43
C SER A 74 -6.38 1.48 -3.88
N THR A 75 -6.17 0.18 -3.66
CA THR A 75 -7.14 -0.70 -2.98
C THR A 75 -7.29 -0.39 -1.49
N ARG A 76 -6.36 0.39 -0.91
CA ARG A 76 -6.35 0.81 0.52
C ARG A 76 -6.43 2.33 0.63
N ASN A 77 -7.45 2.93 0.03
CA ASN A 77 -7.68 4.38 0.01
C ASN A 77 -8.54 4.93 1.18
N GLN A 78 -8.87 4.08 2.16
CA GLN A 78 -9.74 4.45 3.29
C GLN A 78 -9.00 5.18 4.43
N ARG A 79 -7.68 5.34 4.32
CA ARG A 79 -6.86 6.04 5.31
C ARG A 79 -6.59 7.48 4.88
N GLU A 80 -6.41 8.36 5.85
CA GLU A 80 -5.91 9.71 5.61
C GLU A 80 -4.43 9.65 5.22
N PHE A 81 -4.04 10.40 4.19
CA PHE A 81 -2.67 10.54 3.73
C PHE A 81 -2.20 11.97 3.92
N ILE A 82 -1.00 12.13 4.45
CA ILE A 82 -0.33 13.42 4.60
C ILE A 82 0.94 13.36 3.75
N PHE A 83 1.09 14.32 2.85
CA PHE A 83 2.27 14.46 2.00
C PHE A 83 3.06 15.69 2.46
N PHE A 84 4.38 15.55 2.58
CA PHE A 84 5.28 16.64 2.98
C PHE A 84 6.60 16.51 2.20
N VAL A 85 7.35 17.60 2.16
CA VAL A 85 8.63 17.67 1.44
C VAL A 85 9.76 17.89 2.43
N VAL A 86 10.87 17.18 2.21
CA VAL A 86 12.12 17.35 2.96
C VAL A 86 13.19 17.72 1.96
N ASP A 87 13.91 18.82 2.23
CA ASP A 87 15.08 19.24 1.48
C ASP A 87 16.29 18.42 1.92
N ASP A 88 16.62 17.38 1.15
CA ASP A 88 17.73 16.46 1.39
C ASP A 88 18.55 16.26 0.08
N PRO A 89 19.79 16.79 0.00
CA PRO A 89 20.59 16.84 -1.23
C PRO A 89 21.33 15.55 -1.62
#